data_AF-A0A1Y0VXL0-F1
#
_entry.id   AF-A0A1Y0VXL0-F1
#
_cell.length_a   1.000
_cell.length_b   1.000
_cell.length_c   1.000
_cell.angle_alpha   90.00
_cell.angle_beta   90.00
_cell.angle_gamma   90.00
#
_symmetry.space_group_name_H-M   'P 1'
#
loop_
_entity.id
_entity.type
_entity.pdbx_description
1 polymer ?
#
loop_
_entity_poly.entity_id
_entity_poly.type
_entity_poly.pdbx_seq_one_letter_code
_entity_poly.pdbx_strand_id
1 'polypeptide(L)' 'MCLEEGNDKVYQLSEMEGDHITPWSEGGRTEEDNLQMLCKRHNRMKSNH' A
#
# COMPACT_ATOMS: atom_id res chain seq x y z
N MET A 1 9.98 3.63 -6.00
CA MET A 1 10.46 4.13 -4.71
C MET A 1 9.57 3.54 -3.64
N CYS A 2 10.14 2.91 -2.61
CA CYS A 2 9.35 2.45 -1.46
C CYS A 2 9.49 3.47 -0.34
N LEU A 3 8.41 4.17 -0.01
CA LEU A 3 8.42 5.25 0.97
C LEU A 3 8.75 4.74 2.38
N GLU A 4 8.29 3.54 2.75
CA GLU A 4 8.55 2.96 4.08
C GLU A 4 10.03 2.60 4.32
N GLU A 5 10.78 2.26 3.27
CA GLU A 5 12.22 1.97 3.42
C GLU A 5 13.11 3.19 3.18
N GLY A 6 12.52 4.32 2.75
CA GLY A 6 13.29 5.47 2.30
C GLY A 6 14.26 5.15 1.17
N ASN A 7 13.91 4.19 0.30
CA ASN A 7 14.78 3.75 -0.80
C ASN A 7 14.27 4.23 -2.17
N ASP A 8 15.20 4.62 -3.03
CA ASP A 8 14.96 4.98 -4.43
C ASP A 8 14.75 3.77 -5.35
N LYS A 9 14.51 2.57 -4.79
CA LYS A 9 14.35 1.37 -5.61
C LYS A 9 13.11 1.52 -6.50
N VAL A 10 13.31 1.38 -7.81
CA VAL A 10 12.22 1.33 -8.79
C VAL A 10 11.66 -0.08 -8.76
N TYR A 11 10.37 -0.19 -8.44
CA TYR A 11 9.63 -1.46 -8.45
C TYR A 11 8.85 -1.54 -9.75
N GLN A 12 8.80 -2.72 -10.35
CA GLN A 12 7.88 -2.94 -11.46
C GLN A 12 6.44 -2.96 -10.95
N LEU A 13 5.48 -2.63 -11.80
CA LEU A 13 4.05 -2.68 -11.43
C LEU A 13 3.65 -4.09 -10.93
N SER A 14 4.27 -5.14 -11.45
CA SER A 14 4.09 -6.53 -11.02
C SER A 14 4.59 -6.82 -9.58
N GLU A 15 5.40 -5.93 -9.01
CA GLU A 15 5.94 -6.01 -7.64
C GLU A 15 5.20 -5.09 -6.66
N MET A 16 4.17 -4.38 -7.15
CA MET A 16 3.37 -3.43 -6.41
C MET A 16 1.93 -3.92 -6.28
N GLU A 17 1.26 -3.50 -5.21
CA GLU A 17 -0.13 -3.82 -4.89
C GLU A 17 -0.82 -2.53 -4.44
N GLY A 18 -2.08 -2.38 -4.85
CA GLY A 18 -2.95 -1.31 -4.36
C GLY A 18 -3.57 -1.73 -3.04
N ASP A 19 -3.57 -0.83 -2.07
CA ASP A 19 -4.11 -1.06 -0.74
C ASP A 19 -4.89 0.15 -0.24
N HIS A 20 -5.76 -0.07 0.75
CA HIS A 20 -6.48 1.01 1.40
C HIS A 20 -5.64 1.64 2.51
N ILE A 21 -5.56 2.98 2.53
CA ILE A 21 -4.94 3.73 3.63
C ILE A 21 -5.70 3.46 4.93
N THR A 22 -6.99 3.77 4.93
CA THR A 22 -7.94 3.36 5.97
C THR A 22 -8.60 2.04 5.58
N PRO A 23 -8.50 0.98 6.40
CA PRO A 23 -9.14 -0.30 6.14
C PRO A 23 -10.67 -0.18 5.99
N TRP A 24 -11.24 -1.08 5.19
CA TRP A 24 -12.69 -1.21 5.04
C TRP A 24 -13.43 -1.44 6.37
N SER A 25 -12.82 -2.18 7.29
CA SER A 25 -13.37 -2.46 8.63
C SER A 25 -13.54 -1.20 9.48
N GLU A 26 -12.75 -0.16 9.22
CA GLU A 26 -12.81 1.13 9.93
C GLU A 26 -13.63 2.19 9.16
N GLY A 27 -14.27 1.80 8.05
CA GLY A 27 -15.08 2.69 7.22
C GLY A 27 -14.33 3.35 6.07
N GLY A 28 -13.11 2.90 5.76
CA GLY A 28 -12.38 3.34 4.58
C GLY A 28 -13.08 2.92 3.28
N ARG A 29 -13.38 3.89 2.41
CA ARG A 29 -14.03 3.66 1.11
C ARG A 29 -13.01 3.41 0.02
N THR A 30 -13.42 2.76 -1.06
CA THR A 30 -12.60 2.65 -2.28
C THR A 30 -12.72 3.95 -3.08
N GLU A 31 -11.98 4.97 -2.66
CA GLU A 31 -11.89 6.29 -3.30
C GLU A 31 -10.41 6.58 -3.61
N GLU A 32 -10.12 7.35 -4.67
CA GLU A 32 -8.74 7.63 -5.11
C GLU A 32 -7.85 8.19 -3.97
N ASP A 33 -8.45 8.98 -3.07
CA ASP A 33 -7.78 9.56 -1.91
C ASP A 33 -7.45 8.54 -0.80
N ASN A 34 -8.18 7.42 -0.75
CA ASN A 34 -7.97 6.34 0.23
C ASN A 34 -7.19 5.14 -0.35
N LEU A 35 -6.77 5.23 -1.62
CA LEU A 35 -5.98 4.19 -2.28
C LEU A 35 -4.50 4.59 -2.30
N GLN A 36 -3.64 3.66 -1.93
CA GLN A 36 -2.19 3.82 -2.02
C GLN A 36 -1.55 2.65 -2.74
N MET A 37 -0.40 2.91 -3.36
CA MET A 37 0.42 1.89 -3.99
C MET A 37 1.57 1.50 -3.05
N LEU A 38 1.58 0.25 -2.62
CA LEU A 38 2.63 -0.31 -1.78
C LEU A 38 3.40 -1.38 -2.54
N CYS A 39 4.64 -1.65 -2.14
CA CYS A 39 5.31 -2.84 -2.64
C CYS A 39 4.73 -4.08 -1.96
N LYS A 40 4.72 -5.22 -2.66
CA LYS A 40 4.16 -6.49 -2.18
C LYS A 40 4.60 -6.88 -0.78
N ARG A 41 5.85 -6.60 -0.43
CA ARG A 41 6.42 -6.95 0.87
C ARG A 41 5.74 -6.16 2.00
N HIS A 42 5.68 -4.85 1.88
CA HIS A 42 5.08 -3.98 2.88
C HIS A 42 3.56 -4.15 2.95
N ASN A 43 2.92 -4.30 1.79
CA ASN A 43 1.49 -4.59 1.75
C ASN A 43 1.13 -5.86 2.53
N ARG A 44 1.94 -6.93 2.41
CA ARG A 44 1.75 -8.17 3.18
C ARG A 44 2.12 -8.06 4.66
N MET A 45 3.04 -7.16 5.00
CA MET A 45 3.42 -6.90 6.40
C MET A 45 2.40 -6.01 7.11
N LYS A 46 1.62 -5.21 6.37
CA LYS A 46 0.52 -4.41 6.88
C LYS A 46 -0.57 -5.35 7.39
N SER A 47 -0.45 -5.73 8.66
CA SER A 47 -1.43 -6.55 9.37
C SER A 47 -2.51 -5.61 9.90
N ASN A 48 -3.74 -5.75 9.41
CA ASN A 48 -4.90 -5.05 9.95
C ASN A 48 -5.24 -5.70 11.30
N HIS A 49 -4.87 -5.05 12.40
CA HIS A 49 -5.21 -5.52 13.75
C HIS A 49 -6.36 -4.73 14.36
#